data_AF-A0A7W0YFP6-F1
#
_entry.id   AF-A0A7W0YFP6-F1
#
_cell.length_a   1.000
_cell.length_b   1.000
_cell.length_c   1.000
_cell.angle_alpha   90.00
_cell.angle_beta   90.00
_cell.angle_gamma   90.00
#
_symmetry.space_group_name_H-M   'P 1'
#
loop_
_entity.id
_entity.type
_entity.pdbx_description
1 polymer ?
#
loop_
_entity_poly.entity_id
_entity_poly.type
_entity_poly.pdbx_seq_one_letter_code
_entity_poly.pdbx_strand_id
1 'polypeptide(L)' 'MAGIDLHTHTIYSDGTFTPQTLLRLAAERGLDRVAVTDHDTTVGLAEASAAGREVGVEVVPGVE' A
#
# COMPACT_ATOMS: atom_id res chain seq x y z
N MET A 1 8.93 17.00 5.11
CA MET A 1 7.88 16.90 4.07
C MET A 1 7.50 15.44 4.03
N ALA A 2 6.22 15.09 4.16
CA ALA A 2 5.81 13.70 4.14
C ALA A 2 5.95 13.13 2.72
N GLY A 3 6.45 11.90 2.61
CA GLY A 3 6.74 11.26 1.33
C GLY A 3 5.55 10.49 0.79
N ILE A 4 5.50 10.32 -0.52
CA ILE A 4 4.50 9.49 -1.21
C ILE A 4 5.18 8.49 -2.12
N ASP A 5 4.66 7.27 -2.16
CA ASP A 5 4.96 6.27 -3.18
C ASP A 5 3.69 5.95 -3.96
N LEU A 6 3.72 6.08 -5.28
CA LEU A 6 2.54 5.97 -6.15
C LEU A 6 2.52 4.67 -6.98
N HIS A 7 3.47 3.76 -6.75
CA HIS A 7 3.53 2.51 -7.50
C HIS A 7 4.11 1.41 -6.63
N THR A 8 3.26 0.62 -5.98
CA THR A 8 3.70 -0.49 -5.14
C THR A 8 2.82 -1.72 -5.35
N HIS A 9 3.46 -2.88 -5.24
CA HIS A 9 2.84 -4.18 -5.42
C HIS A 9 2.82 -4.93 -4.09
N THR A 10 1.78 -5.73 -3.89
CA THR A 10 1.64 -6.64 -2.75
C THR A 10 1.79 -8.08 -3.23
N ILE A 11 1.71 -9.03 -2.30
CA ILE A 11 1.69 -10.47 -2.62
C ILE A 11 0.50 -10.91 -3.48
N TYR A 12 -0.49 -10.05 -3.71
CA TYR A 12 -1.60 -10.35 -4.62
C TYR A 12 -1.21 -10.26 -6.10
N SER A 13 -0.03 -9.72 -6.41
CA SER A 13 0.61 -9.81 -7.72
C SER A 13 2.06 -10.33 -7.60
N ASP A 14 3.06 -9.49 -7.92
CA ASP A 14 4.49 -9.81 -7.89
C ASP A 14 5.24 -9.08 -6.76
N GLY A 15 4.52 -8.40 -5.88
CA GLY A 15 5.07 -7.72 -4.71
C GLY A 15 5.55 -8.68 -3.61
N THR A 16 6.44 -8.18 -2.76
CA THR A 16 7.08 -8.98 -1.70
C THR A 16 6.30 -8.97 -0.38
N PHE A 17 5.52 -7.93 -0.10
CA PHE A 17 4.91 -7.70 1.19
C PHE A 17 3.39 -7.88 1.17
N THR A 18 2.82 -8.41 2.26
CA THR A 18 1.37 -8.31 2.48
C THR A 18 0.96 -6.85 2.56
N PRO A 19 -0.31 -6.49 2.31
CA PRO A 19 -0.76 -5.12 2.49
C PRO A 19 -0.43 -4.55 3.88
N GLN A 20 -0.63 -5.30 4.96
CA GLN A 20 -0.28 -4.84 6.33
C GLN A 20 1.20 -4.55 6.47
N THR A 21 2.05 -5.44 5.94
CA THR A 21 3.50 -5.27 6.05
C THR A 21 3.95 -4.07 5.23
N LEU A 22 3.42 -3.91 4.01
CA LEU A 22 3.70 -2.77 3.14
C LEU A 22 3.34 -1.44 3.83
N LEU A 23 2.14 -1.31 4.38
CA LEU A 23 1.69 -0.07 4.99
C LEU A 23 2.42 0.24 6.30
N ARG A 24 2.71 -0.75 7.14
CA ARG A 24 3.55 -0.56 8.33
C ARG A 24 4.95 -0.05 7.94
N LEU A 25 5.55 -0.66 6.91
CA LEU A 25 6.86 -0.26 6.40
C LEU A 25 6.85 1.14 5.78
N ALA A 26 5.75 1.57 5.18
CA ALA A 26 5.56 2.91 4.66
C ALA A 26 5.53 3.95 5.80
N ALA A 27 4.76 3.68 6.86
CA ALA A 27 4.70 4.54 8.03
C ALA A 27 6.07 4.68 8.72
N GLU A 28 6.80 3.57 8.89
CA GLU A 28 8.16 3.55 9.45
C GLU A 28 9.17 4.36 8.62
N ARG A 29 8.94 4.47 7.30
CA ARG A 29 9.75 5.27 6.38
C ARG A 29 9.30 6.74 6.28
N GLY A 30 8.26 7.13 7.00
CA GLY A 30 7.73 8.50 6.99
C GLY A 30 6.93 8.85 5.74
N LEU A 31 6.37 7.85 5.05
CA LEU A 31 5.38 8.08 4.00
C LEU A 31 4.02 8.38 4.63
N ASP A 32 3.30 9.37 4.10
CA ASP A 32 1.91 9.64 4.48
C ASP A 32 0.89 9.06 3.49
N ARG A 33 1.35 8.71 2.27
CA ARG A 33 0.54 8.11 1.21
C ARG A 33 1.26 6.99 0.49
N VAL A 34 0.52 5.93 0.16
CA VAL A 34 0.99 4.83 -0.69
C VAL A 34 -0.10 4.43 -1.66
N ALA A 35 0.22 4.29 -2.95
CA ALA A 35 -0.68 3.64 -3.90
C ALA A 35 -0.40 2.14 -3.97
N VAL A 36 -1.46 1.33 -3.95
CA VAL A 36 -1.38 -0.13 -4.18
C VAL A 36 -1.91 -0.40 -5.58
N THR A 37 -1.04 -0.94 -6.44
CA THR A 37 -1.21 -1.07 -7.89
C THR A 37 -0.84 -2.49 -8.34
N ASP A 38 -1.44 -3.51 -7.72
CA ASP A 38 -1.21 -4.90 -8.10
C ASP A 38 -1.59 -5.16 -9.58
N HIS A 39 -0.84 -6.03 -10.25
CA HIS A 39 -1.06 -6.36 -11.67
C HIS A 39 -2.42 -7.03 -11.91
N ASP A 40 -3.25 -6.43 -12.76
CA ASP A 40 -4.53 -6.96 -13.23
C ASP A 40 -5.51 -7.38 -12.11
N THR A 41 -5.30 -6.91 -10.87
CA THR A 41 -6.10 -7.34 -9.71
C THR A 41 -6.26 -6.24 -8.68
N THR A 42 -7.41 -6.22 -8.03
CA THR A 42 -7.73 -5.28 -6.93
C THR A 42 -7.99 -6.01 -5.61
N VAL A 43 -7.70 -7.31 -5.54
CA VAL A 43 -8.02 -8.17 -4.38
C VAL A 43 -7.43 -7.61 -3.08
N GLY A 44 -6.22 -7.04 -3.15
CA GLY A 44 -5.52 -6.47 -1.98
C GLY A 44 -6.03 -5.11 -1.50
N LEU A 45 -6.85 -4.38 -2.26
CA LEU A 45 -7.15 -2.97 -1.97
C LEU A 45 -7.93 -2.76 -0.66
N ALA A 46 -8.89 -3.64 -0.37
CA ALA A 46 -9.69 -3.54 0.86
C ALA A 46 -8.83 -3.76 2.11
N GLU A 47 -7.92 -4.74 2.04
CA GLU A 47 -6.96 -5.07 3.10
C GLU A 47 -5.91 -3.95 3.27
N ALA A 48 -5.35 -3.45 2.16
CA ALA A 48 -4.44 -2.31 2.16
C ALA A 48 -5.08 -1.08 2.81
N SER A 49 -6.31 -0.74 2.42
CA SER A 49 -7.04 0.40 2.96
C SER A 49 -7.30 0.27 4.46
N ALA A 50 -7.56 -0.95 4.96
CA ALA A 50 -7.68 -1.21 6.39
C ALA A 50 -6.35 -1.01 7.12
N ALA A 51 -5.28 -1.61 6.60
CA ALA A 51 -3.94 -1.48 7.16
C ALA A 51 -3.46 -0.01 7.20
N GLY A 52 -3.70 0.76 6.12
CA GLY A 52 -3.34 2.16 6.05
C GLY A 52 -3.98 3.00 7.15
N ARG A 53 -5.27 2.76 7.43
CA ARG A 53 -5.98 3.42 8.54
C ARG A 53 -5.39 3.10 9.92
N GLU A 54 -4.90 1.88 10.12
CA GLU A 54 -4.29 1.47 11.40
C GLU A 54 -2.96 2.20 11.67
N VAL A 55 -2.20 2.51 10.62
CA VAL A 55 -0.87 3.13 10.74
C VAL A 55 -0.80 4.60 10.35
N GLY A 56 -1.94 5.21 9.96
CA GLY A 56 -2.01 6.62 9.56
C GLY A 56 -1.41 6.91 8.18
N VAL A 57 -1.40 5.93 7.27
CA VAL A 57 -0.99 6.08 5.87
C VAL A 57 -2.23 6.03 4.99
N GLU A 58 -2.45 7.08 4.20
CA GLU A 58 -3.53 7.11 3.22
C GLU A 58 -3.20 6.17 2.04
N VAL A 59 -4.12 5.25 1.75
CA VAL A 59 -4.00 4.36 0.59
C VAL A 59 -4.67 4.99 -0.61
N VAL A 60 -3.93 5.12 -1.71
CA VAL A 60 -4.47 5.48 -3.02
C VAL A 60 -4.75 4.18 -3.79
N PRO A 61 -6.03 3.80 -3.99
CA PRO A 61 -6.35 2.58 -4.72
C PRO A 61 -5.98 2.72 -6.19
N GLY A 62 -5.28 1.73 -6.74
CA GLY A 62 -4.95 1.63 -8.16
C GLY A 62 -4.89 0.19 -8.64
N VAL A 63 -4.52 0.02 -9.90
CA VAL A 63 -4.25 -1.27 -10.57
C VAL A 63 -3.26 -0.96 -11.68
N GLU A 64 -2.24 -1.81 -11.84
CA GLU A 64 -1.34 -1.76 -13.01
C GLU A 64 -1.86 -2.64 -14.13
#